data_AF-A0A142VY55-F1
#
_entry.id   AF-A0A142VY55-F1
#
_cell.length_a   1.000
_cell.length_b   1.000
_cell.length_c   1.000
_cell.angle_alpha   90.00
_cell.angle_beta   90.00
_cell.angle_gamma   90.00
#
_symmetry.space_group_name_H-M   'P 1'
#
loop_
_entity.id
_entity.type
_entity.pdbx_description
1 polymer ?
#
loop_
_entity_poly.entity_id
_entity_poly.type
_entity_poly.pdbx_seq_one_letter_code
_entity_poly.pdbx_strand_id
1 'polypeptide(L)'
;MKDKIQANYEERLSRYVSLVQGTEPPGLVPKLAVYRELLRQHAIHGDRLWKIEPVLHPLIFSAETDLHLATARLLEEPRRAAGSLFAFLDFCITNRANITWKSGQPTVEILEGQLNALESRRKTINAIMGRRDKFFAHLDKRYFKEPARIYADYPLEADDVIALVNAVIGVVTEHQWKLKESAAIGVAEFYAISVDNMVRNLEAGRRRNFPGQLD
;
A
#
# COMPACT_ATOMS: atom_id res chain seq x y z
N MET A 1 18.19 -6.52 -29.37
CA MET A 1 17.57 -7.30 -28.27
C MET A 1 17.66 -6.54 -26.95
N LYS A 2 18.87 -6.09 -26.57
CA LYS A 2 19.12 -5.29 -25.35
C LYS A 2 18.23 -4.04 -25.24
N ASP A 3 18.11 -3.24 -26.30
CA ASP A 3 17.30 -2.00 -26.26
C ASP A 3 15.81 -2.27 -26.02
N LYS A 4 15.27 -3.37 -26.55
CA LYS A 4 13.87 -3.78 -26.30
C LYS A 4 13.66 -4.21 -24.85
N ILE A 5 14.64 -4.88 -24.25
CA ILE A 5 14.63 -5.29 -22.83
C ILE A 5 14.69 -4.04 -21.94
N GLN A 6 15.58 -3.10 -22.26
CA GLN A 6 15.73 -1.84 -21.53
C GLN A 6 14.43 -1.02 -21.57
N ALA A 7 13.86 -0.82 -22.76
CA ALA A 7 12.61 -0.07 -22.90
C ALA A 7 11.47 -0.70 -22.10
N ASN A 8 11.36 -2.04 -22.11
CA ASN A 8 10.35 -2.78 -21.34
C ASN A 8 10.57 -2.64 -19.82
N TYR A 9 11.82 -2.70 -19.35
CA TYR A 9 12.17 -2.45 -17.95
C TYR A 9 11.72 -1.05 -17.51
N GLU A 10 12.10 -0.01 -18.27
CA GLU A 10 11.79 1.38 -17.94
C GLU A 10 10.28 1.64 -17.98
N GLU A 11 9.56 1.09 -18.96
CA GLU A 11 8.11 1.20 -19.08
C GLU A 11 7.40 0.57 -17.87
N ARG A 12 7.80 -0.66 -17.49
CA ARG A 12 7.26 -1.34 -16.31
C ARG A 12 7.54 -0.56 -15.04
N LEU A 13 8.80 -0.15 -14.82
CA LEU A 13 9.19 0.59 -13.64
C LEU A 13 8.42 1.91 -13.54
N SER A 14 8.31 2.67 -14.64
CA SER A 14 7.55 3.92 -14.68
C SER A 14 6.10 3.73 -14.23
N ARG A 15 5.44 2.65 -14.67
CA ARG A 15 4.08 2.32 -14.21
C ARG A 15 4.01 2.03 -12.73
N TYR A 16 4.94 1.24 -12.18
CA TYR A 16 4.99 0.96 -10.74
C TYR A 16 5.24 2.22 -9.93
N VAL A 17 6.13 3.09 -10.39
CA VAL A 17 6.38 4.39 -9.76
C VAL A 17 5.11 5.21 -9.69
N SER A 18 4.33 5.31 -10.77
CA SER A 18 3.05 6.03 -10.75
C SER A 18 2.05 5.40 -9.78
N LEU A 19 1.98 4.06 -9.70
CA LEU A 19 1.08 3.36 -8.78
C LEU A 19 1.50 3.47 -7.30
N VAL A 20 2.79 3.68 -7.05
CA VAL A 20 3.34 3.80 -5.69
C VAL A 20 3.37 5.25 -5.21
N GLN A 21 3.89 6.15 -6.04
CA GLN A 21 4.21 7.54 -5.70
C GLN A 21 3.22 8.56 -6.26
N GLY A 22 2.27 8.14 -7.11
CA GLY A 22 1.32 9.05 -7.75
C GLY A 22 0.53 9.90 -6.76
N THR A 23 0.25 11.15 -7.13
CA THR A 23 -0.56 12.07 -6.34
C THR A 23 -2.01 12.13 -6.83
N GLU A 24 -2.23 11.96 -8.14
CA GLU A 24 -3.55 12.00 -8.75
C GLU A 24 -3.67 11.00 -9.92
N PRO A 25 -4.37 9.86 -9.73
CA PRO A 25 -4.93 9.38 -8.46
C PRO A 25 -3.82 9.05 -7.43
N PRO A 26 -4.09 9.12 -6.11
CA PRO A 26 -3.11 8.78 -5.08
C PRO A 26 -2.60 7.34 -5.20
N GLY A 27 -1.28 7.16 -5.12
CA GLY A 27 -0.60 5.87 -5.10
C GLY A 27 -0.56 5.21 -3.72
N LEU A 28 0.23 4.15 -3.56
CA LEU A 28 0.39 3.45 -2.28
C LEU A 28 0.95 4.31 -1.16
N VAL A 29 1.95 5.16 -1.44
CA VAL A 29 2.60 6.01 -0.42
C VAL A 29 1.62 6.94 0.29
N PRO A 30 0.83 7.76 -0.42
CA PRO A 30 -0.15 8.62 0.25
C PRO A 30 -1.24 7.83 0.98
N LYS A 31 -1.74 6.73 0.39
CA LYS A 31 -2.75 5.86 1.03
C LYS A 31 -2.25 5.26 2.33
N LEU A 32 -1.03 4.72 2.33
CA LEU A 32 -0.39 4.15 3.52
C LEU A 32 -0.18 5.23 4.58
N ALA A 33 0.29 6.41 4.19
CA ALA A 33 0.53 7.51 5.13
C ALA A 33 -0.75 7.92 5.85
N VAL A 34 -1.87 8.09 5.10
CA VAL A 34 -3.17 8.41 5.67
C VAL A 34 -3.66 7.29 6.60
N TYR A 35 -3.67 6.04 6.13
CA TYR A 35 -4.16 4.92 6.93
C TYR A 35 -3.38 4.73 8.23
N ARG A 36 -2.04 4.69 8.14
CA ARG A 36 -1.16 4.55 9.30
C ARG A 36 -1.36 5.68 10.30
N GLU A 37 -1.51 6.90 9.82
CA GLU A 37 -1.69 8.04 10.70
C GLU A 37 -3.07 8.02 11.39
N LEU A 38 -4.14 7.63 10.68
CA LEU A 38 -5.45 7.45 11.31
C LEU A 38 -5.42 6.35 12.38
N LEU A 39 -4.71 5.24 12.16
CA LEU A 39 -4.51 4.21 13.18
C LEU A 39 -3.73 4.74 14.39
N ARG A 40 -2.72 5.58 14.16
CA ARG A 40 -1.97 6.24 15.25
C ARG A 40 -2.90 7.12 16.08
N GLN A 41 -3.76 7.91 15.44
CA GLN A 41 -4.75 8.73 16.14
C GLN A 41 -5.72 7.86 16.95
N HIS A 42 -6.17 6.73 16.41
CA HIS A 42 -6.98 5.78 17.15
C HIS A 42 -6.24 5.18 18.35
N ALA A 43 -4.95 4.83 18.22
CA ALA A 43 -4.15 4.33 19.32
C ALA A 43 -3.95 5.36 20.44
N ILE A 44 -3.85 6.65 20.10
CA ILE A 44 -3.67 7.75 21.07
C ILE A 44 -4.98 8.07 21.80
N HIS A 45 -6.08 8.13 21.07
CA HIS A 45 -7.36 8.61 21.61
C HIS A 45 -8.29 7.48 22.07
N GLY A 46 -8.11 6.25 21.59
CA GLY A 46 -9.06 5.14 21.78
C GLY A 46 -10.47 5.53 21.33
N ASP A 47 -11.48 5.08 22.08
CA ASP A 47 -12.90 5.38 21.79
C ASP A 47 -13.24 6.87 21.83
N ARG A 48 -12.40 7.71 22.47
CA ARG A 48 -12.57 9.16 22.47
C ARG A 48 -12.47 9.74 21.06
N LEU A 49 -11.78 9.08 20.12
CA LEU A 49 -11.72 9.50 18.73
C LEU A 49 -13.11 9.61 18.10
N TRP A 50 -14.01 8.69 18.45
CA TRP A 50 -15.38 8.68 17.95
C TRP A 50 -16.24 9.78 18.57
N LYS A 51 -15.90 10.21 19.79
CA LYS A 51 -16.52 11.41 20.40
C LYS A 51 -16.01 12.69 19.74
N ILE A 52 -14.74 12.74 19.36
CA ILE A 52 -14.17 13.87 18.60
C ILE A 52 -14.95 14.02 17.30
N GLU A 53 -14.99 12.97 16.48
CA GLU A 53 -15.76 12.97 15.23
C GLU A 53 -16.15 11.54 14.81
N PRO A 54 -17.45 11.17 14.90
CA PRO A 54 -17.93 9.84 14.52
C PRO A 54 -17.60 9.44 13.09
N VAL A 55 -17.50 10.39 12.13
CA VAL A 55 -17.19 10.04 10.74
C VAL A 55 -15.76 9.50 10.56
N LEU A 56 -14.85 9.70 11.53
CA LEU A 56 -13.51 9.14 11.47
C LEU A 56 -13.51 7.60 11.44
N HIS A 57 -14.48 6.96 12.08
CA HIS A 57 -14.60 5.51 12.08
C HIS A 57 -14.78 4.93 10.66
N PRO A 58 -15.84 5.29 9.89
CA PRO A 58 -15.97 4.81 8.52
C PRO A 58 -14.86 5.30 7.58
N LEU A 59 -14.22 6.44 7.85
CA LEU A 59 -13.08 6.91 7.06
C LEU A 59 -11.83 6.02 7.23
N ILE A 60 -11.58 5.51 8.42
CA ILE A 60 -10.51 4.52 8.66
C ILE A 60 -10.74 3.26 7.83
N PHE A 61 -11.96 2.70 7.87
CA PHE A 61 -12.29 1.51 7.07
C PHE A 61 -12.22 1.76 5.56
N SER A 62 -12.58 2.96 5.11
CA SER A 62 -12.45 3.36 3.72
C SER A 62 -10.97 3.42 3.30
N ALA A 63 -10.12 4.04 4.12
CA ALA A 63 -8.67 4.11 3.88
C ALA A 63 -8.02 2.72 3.88
N GLU A 64 -8.41 1.84 4.81
CA GLU A 64 -7.98 0.43 4.85
C GLU A 64 -8.34 -0.29 3.55
N THR A 65 -9.60 -0.20 3.13
CA THR A 65 -10.12 -0.85 1.92
C THR A 65 -9.37 -0.36 0.68
N ASP A 66 -9.22 0.95 0.54
CA ASP A 66 -8.52 1.55 -0.60
C ASP A 66 -7.04 1.14 -0.65
N LEU A 67 -6.37 1.06 0.50
CA LEU A 67 -5.01 0.54 0.62
C LEU A 67 -4.92 -0.94 0.20
N HIS A 68 -5.87 -1.77 0.65
CA HIS A 68 -5.94 -3.18 0.27
C HIS A 68 -6.13 -3.36 -1.23
N LEU A 69 -7.04 -2.62 -1.86
CA LEU A 69 -7.28 -2.69 -3.30
C LEU A 69 -6.05 -2.25 -4.11
N ALA A 70 -5.41 -1.14 -3.71
CA ALA A 70 -4.19 -0.66 -4.36
C ALA A 70 -3.03 -1.66 -4.23
N THR A 71 -2.90 -2.28 -3.05
CA THR A 71 -1.87 -3.31 -2.78
C THR A 71 -2.13 -4.57 -3.59
N ALA A 72 -3.40 -5.02 -3.64
CA ALA A 72 -3.79 -6.19 -4.38
C ALA A 72 -3.46 -6.08 -5.87
N ARG A 73 -3.69 -4.90 -6.46
CA ARG A 73 -3.38 -4.65 -7.87
C ARG A 73 -1.90 -4.88 -8.23
N LEU A 74 -0.98 -4.64 -7.29
CA LEU A 74 0.47 -4.79 -7.52
C LEU A 74 0.98 -6.20 -7.23
N LEU A 75 0.23 -7.00 -6.47
CA LEU A 75 0.67 -8.29 -5.93
C LEU A 75 -0.18 -9.47 -6.42
N GLU A 76 -0.95 -9.29 -7.50
CA GLU A 76 -1.67 -10.38 -8.15
C GLU A 76 -0.73 -11.52 -8.55
N GLU A 77 -1.29 -12.73 -8.63
CA GLU A 77 -0.53 -13.89 -9.10
C GLU A 77 0.09 -13.61 -10.49
N PRO A 78 1.40 -13.89 -10.70
CA PRO A 78 2.08 -13.63 -11.97
C PRO A 78 1.39 -14.24 -13.18
N ARG A 79 0.80 -15.44 -12.99
CA ARG A 79 0.06 -16.17 -14.03
C ARG A 79 -1.25 -15.49 -14.43
N ARG A 80 -1.82 -14.67 -13.55
CA ARG A 80 -3.06 -13.91 -13.79
C ARG A 80 -2.77 -12.49 -14.27
N ALA A 81 -1.64 -11.90 -13.86
CA ALA A 81 -1.27 -10.54 -14.20
C ALA A 81 0.22 -10.38 -14.51
N ALA A 82 0.52 -10.15 -15.78
CA ALA A 82 1.86 -9.78 -16.24
C ALA A 82 2.36 -8.45 -15.65
N GLY A 83 1.46 -7.63 -15.11
CA GLY A 83 1.75 -6.38 -14.40
C GLY A 83 1.94 -6.53 -12.89
N SER A 84 2.11 -7.76 -12.38
CA SER A 84 2.45 -7.98 -10.97
C SER A 84 3.92 -7.67 -10.68
N LEU A 85 4.20 -7.23 -9.46
CA LEU A 85 5.56 -6.93 -9.00
C LEU A 85 6.44 -8.19 -9.00
N PHE A 86 5.86 -9.36 -8.71
CA PHE A 86 6.53 -10.65 -8.84
C PHE A 86 7.02 -10.90 -10.27
N ALA A 87 6.13 -10.75 -11.28
CA ALA A 87 6.52 -10.90 -12.69
C ALA A 87 7.56 -9.86 -13.14
N PHE A 88 7.58 -8.68 -12.51
CA PHE A 88 8.62 -7.68 -12.74
C PHE A 88 9.97 -8.08 -12.16
N LEU A 89 10.00 -8.62 -10.94
CA LEU A 89 11.23 -9.12 -10.32
C LEU A 89 11.80 -10.30 -11.10
N ASP A 90 10.97 -11.26 -11.52
CA ASP A 90 11.38 -12.38 -12.39
C ASP A 90 11.99 -11.88 -13.70
N PHE A 91 11.36 -10.86 -14.31
CA PHE A 91 11.89 -10.21 -15.51
C PHE A 91 13.26 -9.58 -15.24
N CYS A 92 13.44 -8.90 -14.11
CA CYS A 92 14.71 -8.27 -13.73
C CYS A 92 15.81 -9.30 -13.48
N ILE A 93 15.51 -10.41 -12.80
CA ILE A 93 16.45 -11.52 -12.56
C ILE A 93 16.90 -12.10 -13.90
N THR A 94 15.95 -12.43 -14.78
CA THR A 94 16.22 -13.04 -16.09
C THR A 94 17.05 -12.13 -17.00
N ASN A 95 16.78 -10.82 -16.96
CA ASN A 95 17.36 -9.85 -17.90
C ASN A 95 18.43 -8.95 -17.28
N ARG A 96 18.92 -9.28 -16.07
CA ARG A 96 19.83 -8.46 -15.26
C ARG A 96 21.04 -7.92 -16.04
N ALA A 97 21.68 -8.77 -16.84
CA ALA A 97 22.87 -8.42 -17.64
C ALA A 97 22.56 -7.59 -18.90
N ASN A 98 21.28 -7.56 -19.31
CA ASN A 98 20.81 -6.83 -20.48
C ASN A 98 20.20 -5.47 -20.11
N ILE A 99 19.96 -5.20 -18.82
CA ILE A 99 19.51 -3.90 -18.32
C ILE A 99 20.74 -3.04 -18.03
N THR A 100 20.70 -1.78 -18.47
CA THR A 100 21.70 -0.76 -18.13
C THR A 100 21.33 -0.12 -16.80
N TRP A 101 22.14 -0.38 -15.78
CA TRP A 101 21.96 0.13 -14.42
C TRP A 101 22.91 1.31 -14.19
N LYS A 102 22.40 2.46 -13.72
CA LYS A 102 23.24 3.64 -13.47
C LYS A 102 24.09 3.47 -12.21
N SER A 103 23.47 3.02 -11.12
CA SER A 103 24.16 2.84 -9.83
C SER A 103 24.81 1.44 -9.68
N GLY A 104 25.23 0.84 -10.78
CA GLY A 104 25.79 -0.52 -10.83
C GLY A 104 24.73 -1.64 -10.89
N GLN A 105 25.10 -2.74 -11.55
CA GLN A 105 24.23 -3.91 -11.73
C GLN A 105 23.98 -4.60 -10.38
N PRO A 106 22.72 -4.74 -9.92
CA PRO A 106 22.41 -5.46 -8.68
C PRO A 106 22.84 -6.92 -8.81
N THR A 107 23.22 -7.56 -7.71
CA THR A 107 23.49 -9.00 -7.72
C THR A 107 22.19 -9.80 -7.78
N VAL A 108 22.26 -11.10 -8.08
CA VAL A 108 21.06 -11.96 -8.13
C VAL A 108 20.45 -12.07 -6.73
N GLU A 109 21.28 -12.15 -5.71
CA GLU A 109 20.90 -12.27 -4.30
C GLU A 109 20.08 -11.05 -3.82
N ILE A 110 20.38 -9.84 -4.32
CA ILE A 110 19.59 -8.64 -4.02
C ILE A 110 18.17 -8.77 -4.58
N LEU A 111 18.03 -9.20 -5.83
CA LEU A 111 16.73 -9.33 -6.48
C LEU A 111 15.91 -10.50 -5.91
N GLU A 112 16.56 -11.63 -5.62
CA GLU A 112 15.94 -12.75 -4.91
C GLU A 112 15.55 -12.38 -3.48
N GLY A 113 16.35 -11.56 -2.80
CA GLY A 113 16.02 -11.00 -1.49
C GLY A 113 14.74 -10.17 -1.52
N GLN A 114 14.54 -9.35 -2.56
CA GLN A 114 13.30 -8.61 -2.77
C GLN A 114 12.10 -9.53 -3.01
N LEU A 115 12.26 -10.57 -3.83
CA LEU A 115 11.21 -11.57 -4.07
C LEU A 115 10.84 -12.29 -2.77
N ASN A 116 11.84 -12.78 -2.04
CA ASN A 116 11.66 -13.49 -0.77
C ASN A 116 11.01 -12.61 0.30
N ALA A 117 11.33 -11.31 0.33
CA ALA A 117 10.68 -10.37 1.23
C ALA A 117 9.17 -10.27 0.94
N LEU A 118 8.75 -10.26 -0.32
CA LEU A 118 7.32 -10.30 -0.68
C LEU A 118 6.70 -11.67 -0.37
N GLU A 119 7.38 -12.77 -0.70
CA GLU A 119 6.90 -14.15 -0.47
C GLU A 119 6.73 -14.47 1.02
N SER A 120 7.61 -13.97 1.89
CA SER A 120 7.48 -14.16 3.34
C SER A 120 6.16 -13.59 3.90
N ARG A 121 5.47 -12.75 3.14
CA ARG A 121 4.18 -12.13 3.47
C ARG A 121 3.01 -12.73 2.69
N ARG A 122 3.19 -13.92 2.10
CA ARG A 122 2.18 -14.61 1.26
C ARG A 122 0.83 -14.77 1.97
N LYS A 123 0.82 -15.00 3.29
CA LYS A 123 -0.41 -15.09 4.09
C LYS A 123 -1.22 -13.78 4.02
N THR A 124 -0.57 -12.65 4.25
CA THR A 124 -1.17 -11.30 4.17
C THR A 124 -1.66 -11.00 2.77
N ILE A 125 -0.85 -11.32 1.75
CA ILE A 125 -1.24 -11.17 0.34
C ILE A 125 -2.52 -11.96 0.05
N ASN A 126 -2.56 -13.24 0.42
CA ASN A 126 -3.72 -14.11 0.17
C ASN A 126 -4.98 -13.61 0.89
N ALA A 127 -4.85 -13.09 2.12
CA ALA A 127 -5.97 -12.52 2.84
C ALA A 127 -6.48 -11.22 2.18
N ILE A 128 -5.60 -10.32 1.72
CA ILE A 128 -5.98 -9.13 0.94
C ILE A 128 -6.71 -9.54 -0.35
N MET A 129 -6.17 -10.50 -1.11
CA MET A 129 -6.81 -11.01 -2.34
C MET A 129 -8.17 -11.62 -2.04
N GLY A 130 -8.28 -12.40 -0.96
CA GLY A 130 -9.53 -13.00 -0.51
C GLY A 130 -10.59 -11.95 -0.21
N ARG A 131 -10.26 -10.92 0.58
CA ARG A 131 -11.17 -9.78 0.85
C ARG A 131 -11.57 -9.08 -0.44
N ARG A 132 -10.62 -8.79 -1.33
CA ARG A 132 -10.90 -8.19 -2.64
C ARG A 132 -11.86 -9.04 -3.45
N ASP A 133 -11.51 -10.29 -3.73
CA ASP A 133 -12.24 -11.14 -4.65
C ASP A 133 -13.63 -11.46 -4.11
N LYS A 134 -13.77 -11.70 -2.80
CA LYS A 134 -15.00 -12.20 -2.20
C LYS A 134 -15.96 -11.15 -1.65
N PHE A 135 -15.47 -9.94 -1.39
CA PHE A 135 -16.26 -8.91 -0.74
C PHE A 135 -16.33 -7.63 -1.54
N PHE A 136 -15.20 -7.18 -2.10
CA PHE A 136 -15.15 -5.90 -2.81
C PHE A 136 -15.45 -6.04 -4.31
N ALA A 137 -15.01 -7.13 -4.95
CA ALA A 137 -15.09 -7.32 -6.40
C ALA A 137 -16.22 -8.29 -6.82
N HIS A 138 -16.55 -9.28 -5.99
CA HIS A 138 -17.65 -10.21 -6.27
C HIS A 138 -18.62 -10.22 -5.09
N LEU A 139 -19.92 -10.06 -5.38
CA LEU A 139 -21.01 -10.21 -4.41
C LEU A 139 -21.22 -11.69 -4.07
N ASP A 140 -20.19 -12.34 -3.52
CA ASP A 140 -20.27 -13.73 -3.11
C ASP A 140 -21.40 -13.86 -2.07
N LYS A 141 -22.34 -14.76 -2.36
CA LYS A 141 -23.61 -14.91 -1.64
C LYS A 141 -23.41 -15.12 -0.13
N ARG A 142 -22.29 -15.73 0.27
CA ARG A 142 -21.96 -15.96 1.69
C ARG A 142 -21.73 -14.64 2.41
N TYR A 143 -20.89 -13.77 1.84
CA TYR A 143 -20.54 -12.49 2.47
C TYR A 143 -21.57 -11.39 2.22
N PHE A 144 -22.41 -11.52 1.19
CA PHE A 144 -23.60 -10.68 1.06
C PHE A 144 -24.58 -10.88 2.23
N LYS A 145 -24.77 -12.13 2.68
CA LYS A 145 -25.65 -12.46 3.80
C LYS A 145 -25.04 -12.16 5.16
N GLU A 146 -23.73 -12.38 5.30
CA GLU A 146 -22.99 -12.16 6.55
C GLU A 146 -21.71 -11.35 6.28
N PRO A 147 -21.80 -10.02 6.10
CA PRO A 147 -20.65 -9.18 5.74
C PRO A 147 -19.48 -9.28 6.71
N ALA A 148 -19.76 -9.29 8.03
CA ALA A 148 -18.73 -9.35 9.06
C ALA A 148 -17.87 -10.62 9.00
N ARG A 149 -18.36 -11.70 8.37
CA ARG A 149 -17.63 -12.95 8.25
C ARG A 149 -16.35 -12.81 7.42
N ILE A 150 -16.25 -11.81 6.54
CA ILE A 150 -15.06 -11.58 5.73
C ILE A 150 -13.81 -11.33 6.59
N TYR A 151 -13.98 -10.71 7.76
CA TYR A 151 -12.88 -10.42 8.69
C TYR A 151 -12.41 -11.66 9.45
N ALA A 152 -13.27 -12.67 9.62
CA ALA A 152 -12.93 -13.95 10.23
C ALA A 152 -12.31 -14.93 9.21
N ASP A 153 -12.87 -14.99 7.99
CA ASP A 153 -12.40 -15.90 6.94
C ASP A 153 -11.06 -15.40 6.33
N TYR A 154 -10.82 -14.07 6.33
CA TYR A 154 -9.58 -13.44 5.86
C TYR A 154 -9.05 -12.44 6.90
N PRO A 155 -8.48 -12.91 8.02
CA PRO A 155 -7.94 -12.03 9.05
C PRO A 155 -6.72 -11.26 8.52
N LEU A 156 -6.66 -9.98 8.84
CA LEU A 156 -5.56 -9.08 8.50
C LEU A 156 -5.27 -8.21 9.71
N GLU A 157 -4.03 -8.25 10.17
CA GLU A 157 -3.51 -7.31 11.15
C GLU A 157 -2.96 -6.08 10.43
N ALA A 158 -3.22 -4.89 10.98
CA ALA A 158 -2.80 -3.64 10.37
C ALA A 158 -1.28 -3.57 10.17
N ASP A 159 -0.50 -4.04 11.15
CA ASP A 159 0.97 -4.03 11.09
C ASP A 159 1.51 -4.94 9.97
N ASP A 160 0.89 -6.09 9.73
CA ASP A 160 1.26 -6.99 8.63
C ASP A 160 1.00 -6.33 7.27
N VAL A 161 -0.12 -5.63 7.13
CA VAL A 161 -0.47 -4.88 5.91
C VAL A 161 0.53 -3.75 5.70
N ILE A 162 0.82 -2.95 6.74
CA ILE A 162 1.80 -1.86 6.69
C ILE A 162 3.18 -2.41 6.29
N ALA A 163 3.62 -3.52 6.89
CA ALA A 163 4.89 -4.16 6.56
C ALA A 163 4.93 -4.66 5.11
N LEU A 164 3.83 -5.18 4.58
CA LEU A 164 3.73 -5.59 3.18
C LEU A 164 3.79 -4.41 2.22
N VAL A 165 3.03 -3.35 2.49
CA VAL A 165 3.03 -2.15 1.63
C VAL A 165 4.40 -1.48 1.63
N ASN A 166 5.07 -1.39 2.79
CA ASN A 166 6.44 -0.89 2.86
C ASN A 166 7.42 -1.74 2.04
N ALA A 167 7.27 -3.07 2.02
CA ALA A 167 8.10 -3.94 1.18
C ALA A 167 7.87 -3.63 -0.31
N VAL A 168 6.62 -3.43 -0.74
CA VAL A 168 6.28 -3.03 -2.12
C VAL A 168 6.91 -1.69 -2.48
N ILE A 169 6.75 -0.67 -1.61
CA ILE A 169 7.34 0.66 -1.81
C ILE A 169 8.86 0.54 -1.92
N GLY A 170 9.50 -0.20 -1.01
CA GLY A 170 10.94 -0.40 -0.98
C GLY A 170 11.50 -1.02 -2.26
N VAL A 171 10.84 -2.04 -2.81
CA VAL A 171 11.23 -2.61 -4.10
C VAL A 171 11.20 -1.56 -5.20
N VAL A 172 10.10 -0.83 -5.35
CA VAL A 172 9.97 0.17 -6.43
C VAL A 172 10.99 1.30 -6.27
N THR A 173 11.18 1.80 -5.06
CA THR A 173 12.16 2.86 -4.75
C THR A 173 13.60 2.40 -5.04
N GLU A 174 13.97 1.18 -4.69
CA GLU A 174 15.31 0.64 -4.99
C GLU A 174 15.54 0.60 -6.50
N HIS A 175 14.58 0.10 -7.28
CA HIS A 175 14.69 0.04 -8.75
C HIS A 175 14.73 1.43 -9.39
N GLN A 176 14.03 2.43 -8.84
CA GLN A 176 14.18 3.83 -9.26
C GLN A 176 15.61 4.33 -9.05
N TRP A 177 16.17 4.10 -7.86
CA TRP A 177 17.54 4.49 -7.55
C TRP A 177 18.53 3.81 -8.49
N LYS A 178 18.37 2.51 -8.74
CA LYS A 178 19.23 1.77 -9.67
C LYS A 178 19.17 2.28 -11.11
N LEU A 179 18.00 2.77 -11.56
CA LEU A 179 17.83 3.31 -12.92
C LEU A 179 18.27 4.78 -13.07
N LYS A 180 18.02 5.62 -12.06
CA LYS A 180 18.10 7.08 -12.20
C LYS A 180 19.04 7.76 -11.21
N GLU A 181 19.66 7.03 -10.27
CA GLU A 181 20.40 7.59 -9.12
C GLU A 181 19.58 8.63 -8.33
N SER A 182 18.26 8.50 -8.41
CA SER A 182 17.29 9.36 -7.76
C SER A 182 16.02 8.56 -7.51
N ALA A 183 15.35 8.87 -6.42
CA ALA A 183 14.03 8.36 -6.08
C ALA A 183 13.03 9.53 -6.08
N ALA A 184 11.74 9.20 -6.23
CA ALA A 184 10.69 10.21 -6.02
C ALA A 184 10.76 10.74 -4.59
N ILE A 185 10.53 12.05 -4.42
CA ILE A 185 10.45 12.68 -3.10
C ILE A 185 9.24 12.10 -2.37
N GLY A 186 9.45 11.58 -1.15
CA GLY A 186 8.40 11.01 -0.35
C GLY A 186 7.40 12.07 0.12
N VAL A 187 6.15 11.98 -0.35
CA VAL A 187 5.06 12.87 0.08
C VAL A 187 4.38 12.41 1.36
N ALA A 188 4.76 11.25 1.91
CA ALA A 188 4.11 10.60 3.05
C ALA A 188 3.98 11.51 4.28
N GLU A 189 5.03 12.28 4.59
CA GLU A 189 5.05 13.17 5.76
C GLU A 189 3.98 14.26 5.66
N PHE A 190 3.74 14.81 4.48
CA PHE A 190 2.69 15.81 4.27
C PHE A 190 1.30 15.24 4.56
N TYR A 191 1.02 14.01 4.15
CA TYR A 191 -0.25 13.35 4.42
C TYR A 191 -0.41 13.02 5.91
N ALA A 192 0.66 12.55 6.56
CA ALA A 192 0.63 12.29 8.00
C ALA A 192 0.36 13.58 8.80
N ILE A 193 1.09 14.66 8.51
CA ILE A 193 0.87 15.97 9.15
C ILE A 193 -0.56 16.47 8.89
N SER A 194 -1.09 16.25 7.68
CA SER A 194 -2.46 16.66 7.33
C SER A 194 -3.51 15.92 8.15
N VAL A 195 -3.36 14.62 8.37
CA VAL A 195 -4.29 13.84 9.21
C VAL A 195 -4.19 14.24 10.68
N ASP A 196 -2.98 14.45 11.21
CA ASP A 196 -2.79 14.94 12.59
C ASP A 196 -3.46 16.31 12.80
N ASN A 197 -3.24 17.24 11.87
CA ASN A 197 -3.88 18.55 11.88
C ASN A 197 -5.41 18.45 11.76
N MET A 198 -5.92 17.54 10.94
CA MET A 198 -7.36 17.30 10.80
C MET A 198 -7.96 16.88 12.15
N VAL A 199 -7.40 15.86 12.83
CA VAL A 199 -7.93 15.38 14.11
C VAL A 199 -7.84 16.44 15.19
N ARG A 200 -6.71 17.16 15.28
CA ARG A 200 -6.56 18.30 16.21
C ARG A 200 -7.62 19.38 15.99
N ASN A 201 -7.88 19.75 14.74
CA ASN A 201 -8.87 20.77 14.40
C ASN A 201 -10.28 20.32 14.73
N LEU A 202 -10.60 19.04 14.48
CA LEU A 202 -11.89 18.44 14.85
C LEU A 202 -12.07 18.43 16.37
N GLU A 203 -11.05 18.05 17.14
CA GLU A 203 -11.10 18.06 18.61
C GLU A 203 -11.32 19.49 19.15
N ALA A 204 -10.55 20.46 18.65
CA ALA A 204 -10.71 21.86 19.04
C ALA A 204 -12.11 22.39 18.70
N GLY A 205 -12.62 22.07 17.52
CA GLY A 205 -13.98 22.40 17.09
C GLY A 205 -15.05 21.77 17.99
N ARG A 206 -14.91 20.49 18.33
CA ARG A 206 -15.84 19.79 19.21
C ARG A 206 -15.86 20.40 20.61
N ARG A 207 -14.70 20.69 21.22
CA ARG A 207 -14.62 21.35 22.54
C ARG A 207 -15.31 22.71 22.54
N ARG A 208 -15.10 23.51 21.49
CA ARG A 208 -15.66 24.86 21.38
C ARG A 208 -17.18 24.84 21.18
N ASN A 209 -17.67 23.96 20.31
CA ASN A 209 -19.06 23.97 19.89
C ASN A 209 -19.97 23.12 20.78
N PHE A 210 -19.40 22.14 21.48
CA PHE A 210 -20.12 21.21 22.35
C PHE A 210 -19.36 20.97 23.68
N PRO A 211 -19.31 21.95 24.59
CA PRO A 211 -18.60 21.83 25.86
C PRO A 211 -19.07 20.63 26.70
N GLY A 212 -18.16 19.95 27.38
CA GLY A 212 -18.46 18.79 28.25
C GLY A 212 -18.66 17.46 27.52
N GLN A 213 -18.64 17.41 26.18
CA GLN A 213 -18.81 16.14 25.44
C GLN A 213 -17.51 15.31 25.32
N LEU A 214 -16.36 15.94 25.55
CA LEU A 214 -15.04 15.32 25.42
C LEU A 214 -14.31 15.10 26.75
N ASP A 215 -14.96 15.49 27.85
CA ASP A 215 -14.50 15.34 29.23
C ASP A 215 -14.96 14.01 29.83
#